data_AF-A0A7J4UNZ8-F1
#
_entry.id   AF-A0A7J4UNZ8-F1
#
_cell.length_a   1.000
_cell.length_b   1.000
_cell.length_c   1.000
_cell.angle_alpha   90.00
_cell.angle_beta   90.00
_cell.angle_gamma   90.00
#
_symmetry.space_group_name_H-M   'P 1'
#
loop_
_entity.id
_entity.type
_entity.pdbx_description
1 polymer ?
#
loop_
_entity_poly.entity_id
_entity_poly.type
_entity_poly.pdbx_seq_one_letter_code
_entity_poly.pdbx_strand_id
1 'polypeptide(L)'
;MAKEVYWKGNTEEQVKELDLKAFGALLPARRRRSLERGFTDAQKRFLARIDAGENNVKTHCRNLVIIPSMLGKTVRVYNGKDFVPVIITLEMLGHVIGEFAHSRKLVKHSSAGVGATRSSKAVSAR
;
A
#
# COMPACT_ATOMS: atom_id res chain seq x y z
N MET A 1 5.15 -18.13 20.71
CA MET A 1 5.74 -16.85 21.16
C MET A 1 5.57 -15.85 20.03
N ALA A 2 4.95 -14.69 20.29
CA ALA A 2 4.77 -13.67 19.26
C ALA A 2 6.14 -13.14 18.84
N LYS A 3 6.40 -13.09 17.53
CA LYS A 3 7.66 -12.56 17.00
C LYS A 3 7.64 -11.05 17.19
N GLU A 4 8.60 -10.51 17.94
CA GLU A 4 8.78 -9.07 18.09
C GLU A 4 9.22 -8.51 16.73
N VAL A 5 8.35 -7.71 16.11
CA VAL A 5 8.61 -7.08 14.81
C VAL A 5 9.13 -5.68 15.08
N TYR A 6 10.36 -5.41 14.64
CA TYR A 6 10.99 -4.10 14.73
C TYR A 6 11.00 -3.43 13.35
N TRP A 7 10.74 -2.13 13.30
CA TRP A 7 10.93 -1.34 12.08
C TRP A 7 12.04 -0.34 12.28
N LYS A 8 13.17 -0.54 11.58
CA LYS A 8 14.39 0.28 11.70
C LYS A 8 14.87 0.46 13.14
N GLY A 9 14.69 -0.57 13.98
CA GLY A 9 15.07 -0.55 15.40
C GLY A 9 13.98 -0.03 16.34
N ASN A 10 12.86 0.47 15.84
CA ASN A 10 11.77 0.99 16.66
C ASN A 10 10.67 -0.06 16.87
N THR A 11 10.01 0.00 18.02
CA THR A 11 8.80 -0.77 18.33
C THR A 11 7.56 -0.12 17.71
N GLU A 12 6.45 -0.85 17.66
CA GLU A 12 5.18 -0.33 17.11
C GLU A 12 4.70 0.95 17.81
N GLU A 13 4.82 0.99 19.14
CA GLU A 13 4.38 2.11 19.98
C GLU A 13 5.21 3.36 19.71
N GLN A 14 6.53 3.21 19.71
CA GLN A 14 7.47 4.29 19.39
C GLN A 14 7.21 4.88 18.00
N VAL A 15 6.89 4.02 17.03
CA VAL A 15 6.64 4.45 15.66
C VAL A 15 5.36 5.27 15.54
N LYS A 16 4.30 4.92 16.29
CA LYS A 16 3.04 5.69 16.29
C LYS A 16 3.23 7.11 16.84
N GLU A 17 4.18 7.30 17.74
CA GLU A 17 4.49 8.59 18.35
C GLU A 17 5.42 9.47 17.47
N LEU A 18 6.02 8.92 16.41
CA LEU A 18 6.92 9.69 15.54
C LEU A 18 6.18 10.79 14.76
N ASP A 19 6.75 12.00 14.82
CA ASP A 19 6.35 13.10 13.94
C ASP A 19 6.69 12.79 12.47
N LEU A 20 5.95 13.40 11.54
CA LEU A 20 6.16 13.25 10.09
C LEU A 20 7.56 13.65 9.64
N LYS A 21 8.19 14.66 10.26
CA LYS A 21 9.56 15.06 9.92
C LYS A 21 10.58 14.04 10.39
N ALA A 22 10.44 13.55 11.62
CA ALA A 22 11.30 12.51 12.18
C ALA A 22 11.17 11.21 11.38
N PHE A 23 9.94 10.83 11.03
CA PHE A 23 9.67 9.69 10.16
C PHE A 23 10.31 9.87 8.77
N GLY A 24 10.19 11.06 8.17
CA GLY A 24 10.78 11.38 6.88
C GLY A 24 12.30 11.23 6.83
N ALA A 25 13.01 11.53 7.93
CA ALA A 25 14.46 11.38 8.03
C ALA A 25 14.91 9.91 7.94
N LEU A 26 14.07 8.98 8.43
CA LEU A 26 14.35 7.54 8.36
C LEU A 26 14.12 6.97 6.95
N LEU A 27 13.40 7.66 6.06
CA LEU A 27 12.97 7.12 4.77
C LEU A 27 13.95 7.35 3.61
N PRO A 28 13.85 6.54 2.52
CA PRO A 28 14.56 6.82 1.27
C PRO A 28 14.20 8.18 0.66
N ALA A 29 15.14 8.78 -0.07
CA ALA A 29 15.04 10.15 -0.58
C ALA A 29 13.74 10.48 -1.34
N ARG A 30 13.22 9.55 -2.17
CA ARG A 30 11.96 9.76 -2.91
C ARG A 30 10.77 9.96 -1.98
N ARG A 31 10.72 9.21 -0.88
CA ARG A 31 9.60 9.26 0.08
C ARG A 31 9.67 10.51 0.93
N ARG A 32 10.87 10.82 1.40
CA ARG A 32 11.16 12.07 2.12
C ARG A 32 10.75 13.29 1.30
N ARG A 33 11.15 13.35 0.02
CA ARG A 33 10.72 14.42 -0.91
C ARG A 33 9.19 14.52 -1.05
N SER A 34 8.48 13.39 -1.07
CA SER A 34 7.01 13.40 -1.16
C SER A 34 6.37 13.97 0.10
N LEU A 35 6.91 13.66 1.28
CA LEU A 35 6.43 14.21 2.55
C LEU A 35 6.77 15.71 2.68
N GLU A 36 7.97 16.11 2.29
CA GLU A 36 8.41 17.52 2.30
C GLU A 36 7.60 18.40 1.35
N ARG A 37 7.24 17.88 0.17
CA ARG A 37 6.36 18.58 -0.77
C ARG A 37 4.91 18.66 -0.30
N GLY A 38 4.52 17.82 0.66
CA GLY A 38 3.17 17.76 1.20
C GLY A 38 2.19 16.90 0.40
N PHE A 39 0.96 16.87 0.90
CA PHE A 39 -0.12 16.04 0.37
C PHE A 39 -1.07 16.82 -0.55
N THR A 40 -1.63 16.13 -1.54
CA THR A 40 -2.74 16.67 -2.35
C THR A 40 -4.04 16.72 -1.53
N ASP A 41 -5.01 17.52 -1.96
CA ASP A 41 -6.27 17.65 -1.20
C ASP A 41 -7.06 16.34 -1.11
N ALA A 42 -6.98 15.51 -2.15
CA ALA A 42 -7.55 14.16 -2.12
C ALA A 42 -6.89 13.28 -1.04
N GLN A 43 -5.56 13.38 -0.88
CA GLN A 43 -4.82 12.65 0.16
C GLN A 43 -5.15 13.19 1.55
N LYS A 44 -5.28 14.50 1.73
CA LYS A 44 -5.70 15.11 3.00
C LYS A 44 -7.08 14.62 3.45
N ARG A 45 -8.05 14.59 2.53
CA ARG A 45 -9.40 14.04 2.79
C ARG A 45 -9.34 12.56 3.20
N PHE A 46 -8.47 11.79 2.56
CA PHE A 46 -8.27 10.39 2.90
C PHE A 46 -7.68 10.22 4.30
N LEU A 47 -6.65 11.00 4.65
CA LEU A 47 -6.05 11.00 5.99
C LEU A 47 -7.06 11.39 7.07
N ALA A 48 -7.86 12.43 6.83
CA ALA A 48 -8.90 12.86 7.76
C ALA A 48 -9.93 11.75 8.06
N ARG A 49 -10.33 10.97 7.06
CA ARG A 49 -11.24 9.82 7.24
C ARG A 49 -10.59 8.68 8.04
N ILE A 50 -9.30 8.46 7.82
CA ILE A 50 -8.49 7.51 8.57
C ILE A 50 -8.38 7.94 10.04
N ASP A 51 -8.18 9.22 10.31
CA ASP A 51 -8.05 9.75 11.66
C ASP A 51 -9.39 9.79 12.40
N ALA A 52 -10.50 9.95 11.67
CA ALA A 52 -11.85 9.79 12.19
C ALA A 52 -12.21 8.35 12.61
N GLY A 53 -11.33 7.37 12.37
CA GLY A 53 -11.53 5.98 12.78
C GLY A 53 -12.45 5.17 11.87
N GLU A 54 -12.72 5.63 10.64
CA GLU A 54 -13.51 4.86 9.68
C GLU A 54 -12.78 3.56 9.29
N ASN A 55 -13.45 2.42 9.50
CA ASN A 55 -12.97 1.13 9.03
C ASN A 55 -13.34 0.94 7.55
N ASN A 56 -12.42 0.43 6.72
CA ASN A 56 -12.58 0.21 5.26
C ASN A 56 -12.59 1.48 4.37
N VAL A 57 -11.70 2.44 4.64
CA VAL A 57 -11.58 3.64 3.79
C VAL A 57 -11.12 3.28 2.38
N LYS A 58 -11.91 3.67 1.37
CA LYS A 58 -11.59 3.50 -0.05
C LYS A 58 -10.70 4.64 -0.54
N THR A 59 -9.68 4.31 -1.34
CA THR A 59 -8.77 5.30 -1.92
C THR A 59 -8.42 5.00 -3.37
N HIS A 60 -8.39 6.07 -4.17
CA HIS A 60 -7.79 6.07 -5.51
C HIS A 60 -6.35 6.60 -5.49
N CYS A 61 -5.90 7.18 -4.37
CA CYS A 61 -4.58 7.77 -4.23
C CYS A 61 -3.53 6.67 -4.04
N ARG A 62 -3.06 6.09 -5.15
CA ARG A 62 -2.05 5.02 -5.17
C ARG A 62 -0.63 5.50 -4.92
N ASN A 63 -0.37 6.80 -4.89
CA ASN A 63 0.96 7.41 -4.73
C ASN A 63 1.29 7.81 -3.27
N LEU A 64 0.38 7.56 -2.34
CA LEU A 64 0.53 7.95 -0.94
C LEU A 64 1.51 7.04 -0.20
N VAL A 65 2.45 7.65 0.53
CA VAL A 65 3.37 6.93 1.42
C VAL A 65 2.62 6.46 2.65
N ILE A 66 2.87 5.24 3.12
CA ILE A 66 2.29 4.73 4.35
C ILE A 66 2.96 5.42 5.55
N ILE A 67 2.12 6.08 6.35
CA ILE A 67 2.49 6.89 7.52
C ILE A 67 2.14 6.10 8.79
N PRO A 68 2.86 6.31 9.92
CA PRO A 68 2.56 5.63 11.19
C PRO A 68 1.10 5.71 11.66
N SER A 69 0.39 6.80 11.39
CA SER A 69 -1.04 6.97 11.76
C SER A 69 -2.00 5.99 11.08
N MET A 70 -1.55 5.30 10.03
CA MET A 70 -2.34 4.31 9.29
C MET A 70 -2.14 2.88 9.82
N LEU A 71 -1.23 2.68 10.76
CA LEU A 71 -0.85 1.35 11.22
C LEU A 71 -2.04 0.63 11.90
N GLY A 72 -2.26 -0.63 11.52
CA GLY A 72 -3.39 -1.43 11.99
C GLY A 72 -4.73 -1.13 11.31
N LYS A 73 -4.81 -0.12 10.43
CA LYS A 73 -6.04 0.23 9.71
C LYS A 73 -6.16 -0.56 8.41
N THR A 74 -7.40 -0.87 8.02
CA THR A 74 -7.70 -1.55 6.75
C THR A 74 -8.05 -0.53 5.68
N VAL A 75 -7.21 -0.43 4.65
CA VAL A 75 -7.35 0.49 3.52
C VAL A 75 -7.75 -0.27 2.26
N ARG A 76 -8.71 0.25 1.53
CA ARG A 76 -9.18 -0.32 0.25
C ARG A 76 -8.59 0.46 -0.92
N VAL A 77 -7.64 -0.13 -1.62
CA VAL A 77 -6.86 0.52 -2.68
C VAL A 77 -7.42 0.14 -4.05
N TYR A 78 -7.72 1.14 -4.87
CA TYR A 78 -8.20 0.90 -6.23
C TYR A 78 -7.09 0.33 -7.12
N ASN A 79 -7.37 -0.77 -7.82
CA ASN A 79 -6.41 -1.42 -8.74
C ASN A 79 -6.70 -1.16 -10.24
N GLY A 80 -7.76 -0.40 -10.56
CA GLY A 80 -8.22 -0.18 -11.94
C GLY A 80 -9.53 -0.89 -12.28
N LYS A 81 -9.97 -1.82 -11.43
CA LYS A 81 -11.24 -2.53 -11.56
C LYS A 81 -11.97 -2.63 -10.22
N ASP A 82 -11.27 -3.15 -9.22
CA ASP A 82 -11.79 -3.46 -7.89
C ASP A 82 -10.98 -2.73 -6.80
N PHE A 83 -11.54 -2.69 -5.60
CA PHE A 83 -10.84 -2.18 -4.41
C PHE A 83 -10.26 -3.34 -3.61
N VAL A 84 -8.93 -3.42 -3.59
CA VAL A 84 -8.21 -4.47 -2.85
C VAL A 84 -8.08 -4.03 -1.38
N PRO A 85 -8.59 -4.81 -0.41
CA PRO A 85 -8.37 -4.52 1.00
C PRO A 85 -6.93 -4.87 1.41
N VAL A 86 -6.25 -3.92 2.03
CA VAL A 86 -4.89 -4.04 2.53
C VAL A 86 -4.90 -3.66 4.01
N ILE A 87 -4.47 -4.58 4.87
CA ILE A 87 -4.25 -4.32 6.29
C ILE A 87 -2.81 -3.83 6.44
N ILE A 88 -2.64 -2.63 7.00
CA ILE A 88 -1.32 -2.01 7.10
C ILE A 88 -0.58 -2.60 8.30
N THR A 89 0.51 -3.32 8.02
CA THR A 89 1.42 -3.86 9.03
C THR A 89 2.64 -2.95 9.20
N LEU A 90 3.41 -3.18 10.28
CA LEU A 90 4.60 -2.40 10.61
C LEU A 90 5.68 -2.43 9.52
N GLU A 91 5.86 -3.59 8.87
CA GLU A 91 6.85 -3.76 7.78
C GLU A 91 6.53 -2.94 6.53
N MET A 92 5.27 -2.53 6.34
CA MET A 92 4.83 -1.75 5.18
C MET A 92 5.15 -0.26 5.29
N LEU A 93 5.60 0.23 6.45
CA LEU A 93 5.88 1.64 6.65
C LEU A 93 6.99 2.15 5.72
N GLY A 94 6.72 3.32 5.10
CA GLY A 94 7.62 3.93 4.13
C GLY A 94 7.42 3.49 2.67
N HIS A 95 6.66 2.42 2.44
CA HIS A 95 6.25 1.99 1.10
C HIS A 95 5.10 2.84 0.55
N VAL A 96 4.80 2.73 -0.76
CA VAL A 96 3.59 3.37 -1.33
C VAL A 96 2.44 2.39 -1.15
N ILE A 97 1.27 2.88 -0.75
CA ILE A 97 0.03 2.07 -0.69
C ILE A 97 -0.25 1.34 -2.03
N GLY A 98 0.07 1.95 -3.17
CA GLY A 98 -0.13 1.36 -4.49
C GLY A 98 0.72 0.11 -4.78
N GLU A 99 1.82 -0.13 -4.06
CA GLU A 99 2.65 -1.34 -4.22
C GLU A 99 1.91 -2.61 -3.80
N PHE A 100 1.01 -2.49 -2.82
CA PHE A 100 0.25 -3.62 -2.27
C PHE A 100 -0.99 -3.97 -3.10
N ALA A 101 -1.32 -3.18 -4.13
CA ALA A 101 -2.46 -3.40 -4.99
C ALA A 101 -2.02 -3.55 -6.45
N HIS A 102 -1.88 -4.81 -6.90
CA HIS A 102 -1.49 -5.15 -8.27
C HIS A 102 -2.52 -4.66 -9.28
N SER A 103 -2.07 -3.87 -10.26
CA SER A 103 -2.92 -3.34 -11.34
C SER A 103 -3.11 -4.32 -12.51
N ARG A 104 -2.23 -5.30 -12.62
CA ARG A 104 -2.26 -6.33 -13.68
C ARG A 104 -2.40 -7.71 -13.07
N LYS A 105 -3.07 -8.60 -13.80
CA LYS A 105 -3.10 -10.03 -13.46
C LYS A 105 -1.74 -10.65 -13.72
N LEU A 106 -1.32 -11.58 -12.85
CA LEU A 106 -0.14 -12.40 -13.10
C LEU A 106 -0.41 -13.27 -14.34
N VAL A 107 0.45 -13.18 -15.34
CA VAL A 107 0.42 -14.06 -16.51
C VAL A 107 1.34 -15.24 -16.22
N LYS A 108 0.82 -16.45 -16.39
CA LYS A 108 1.62 -17.68 -16.36
C LYS A 108 1.73 -18.20 -17.77
N HIS A 109 2.94 -18.57 -18.19
CA HIS A 109 3.17 -19.26 -19.45
C HIS A 109 2.84 -20.74 -19.24
N SER A 110 1.59 -21.10 -19.51
CA SER A 110 1.12 -22.50 -19.58
C SER A 110 1.14 -22.99 -21.04
N SER A 111 0.80 -24.27 -21.23
CA SER A 111 0.58 -24.82 -22.57
C SER A 111 -0.42 -23.98 -23.37
N ALA A 112 -0.32 -24.04 -24.71
CA ALA A 112 -1.24 -23.33 -25.60
C ALA A 112 -2.70 -23.61 -25.20
N GLY A 113 -3.55 -22.58 -25.15
CA GLY A 113 -4.97 -22.72 -24.80
C GLY A 113 -5.29 -22.60 -23.31
N VAL A 114 -4.47 -23.14 -22.42
CA VAL A 114 -4.76 -23.07 -20.97
C VAL A 114 -4.27 -21.73 -20.43
N GLY A 115 -5.17 -20.87 -19.95
CA GLY A 115 -4.81 -19.59 -19.32
C GLY A 115 -4.38 -18.46 -20.27
N ALA A 116 -4.50 -18.64 -21.58
CA ALA A 116 -4.15 -17.64 -22.58
C ALA A 116 -5.15 -16.46 -22.62
N THR A 117 -4.64 -15.23 -22.52
CA THR A 117 -5.49 -14.02 -22.49
C THR A 117 -5.94 -13.53 -23.86
N ARG A 118 -5.22 -13.85 -24.96
CA ARG A 118 -5.55 -13.29 -26.28
C ARG A 118 -5.15 -14.15 -27.49
N SER A 119 -3.87 -14.50 -27.66
CA SER A 119 -3.37 -15.09 -28.93
C SER A 119 -3.59 -16.60 -29.06
N SER A 120 -3.24 -17.38 -28.03
CA SER A 120 -3.36 -18.84 -28.06
C SER A 120 -4.65 -19.37 -27.45
N LYS A 121 -5.65 -18.51 -27.18
CA LYS A 121 -6.93 -18.92 -26.57
C LYS A 121 -7.71 -19.92 -27.43
N ALA A 122 -7.59 -19.80 -28.75
CA ALA A 122 -8.25 -20.69 -29.71
C ALA A 122 -7.47 -21.99 -29.98
N VAL A 123 -6.21 -22.08 -29.56
CA VAL A 123 -5.36 -23.26 -29.77
C VAL A 123 -5.49 -24.14 -28.54
N SER A 124 -6.19 -25.27 -28.64
CA SER A 124 -6.23 -26.24 -27.56
C SER A 124 -4.87 -26.91 -27.43
N ALA A 125 -4.30 -26.97 -26.22
CA ALA A 125 -3.29 -27.99 -25.92
C ALA A 125 -3.93 -29.34 -26.22
N ARG A 126 -3.26 -30.12 -27.07
CA ARG A 126 -3.60 -31.52 -27.27
C ARG A 126 -3.10 -32.33 -26.08
#